data_AF-A0A0U3AAM7-F1
#
_entry.id   AF-A0A0U3AAM7-F1
#
_cell.length_a   1.000
_cell.length_b   1.000
_cell.length_c   1.000
_cell.angle_alpha   90.00
_cell.angle_beta   90.00
_cell.angle_gamma   90.00
#
_symmetry.space_group_name_H-M   'P 1'
#
loop_
_entity.id
_entity.type
_entity.pdbx_description
1 polymer ?
#
loop_
_entity_poly.entity_id
_entity_poly.type
_entity_poly.pdbx_seq_one_letter_code
_entity_poly.pdbx_strand_id
1 'polypeptide(L)' 'MSQKKINVAIVGLGFGAEFIPLWQKHPHADCYAICQRNEKKLNDVGDYFGVNVRYQD' A
#
# COMPACT_ATOMS: atom_id res chain seq x y z
N MET A 1 -20.70 15.83 -6.38
CA MET A 1 -20.16 15.48 -5.05
C MET A 1 -18.81 14.84 -5.27
N SER A 2 -17.75 15.32 -4.62
CA SER A 2 -16.44 14.69 -4.65
C SER A 2 -16.57 13.30 -3.99
N GLN A 3 -16.49 12.23 -4.77
CA GLN A 3 -16.49 10.88 -4.18
C GLN A 3 -15.24 10.76 -3.29
N LYS A 4 -15.44 10.60 -1.98
CA LYS A 4 -14.33 10.39 -1.03
C LYS A 4 -13.56 9.15 -1.48
N LYS A 5 -12.24 9.30 -1.65
CA LYS A 5 -11.36 8.16 -1.90
C LYS A 5 -11.32 7.27 -0.67
N ILE A 6 -11.36 5.96 -0.90
CA ILE A 6 -11.23 4.95 0.15
C ILE A 6 -9.75 4.67 0.38
N ASN A 7 -9.33 4.77 1.64
CA ASN A 7 -7.98 4.41 2.04
C ASN A 7 -7.87 2.88 2.15
N VAL A 8 -7.00 2.30 1.34
CA VAL A 8 -6.76 0.85 1.28
C VAL A 8 -5.41 0.54 1.92
N ALA A 9 -5.36 -0.54 2.68
CA ALA A 9 -4.13 -1.11 3.18
C ALA A 9 -3.88 -2.48 2.54
N ILE A 10 -2.63 -2.78 2.18
CA ILE A 10 -2.25 -4.07 1.60
C ILE A 10 -1.49 -4.88 2.64
N VAL A 11 -2.02 -6.06 2.97
CA VAL A 11 -1.40 -7.01 3.90
C VAL A 11 -0.81 -8.17 3.11
N GLY A 12 0.50 -8.39 3.24
CA GLY A 12 1.22 -9.41 2.49
C GLY A 12 1.78 -8.89 1.17
N LEU A 13 3.02 -8.42 1.21
CA LEU A 13 3.73 -7.78 0.09
C LEU A 13 4.52 -8.78 -0.77
N GLY A 14 4.05 -10.03 -0.87
CA GLY A 14 4.57 -10.99 -1.82
C GLY A 14 4.02 -10.70 -3.21
N PHE A 15 2.83 -11.24 -3.48
CA PHE A 15 2.06 -10.90 -4.67
C PHE A 15 1.26 -9.59 -4.52
N GLY A 16 0.88 -9.23 -3.29
CA GLY A 16 0.08 -8.05 -3.00
C GLY A 16 0.73 -6.71 -3.40
N ALA A 17 2.06 -6.65 -3.47
CA ALA A 17 2.79 -5.43 -3.82
C ALA A 17 2.48 -4.96 -5.25
N GLU A 18 2.20 -5.87 -6.18
CA GLU A 18 1.84 -5.57 -7.57
C GLU A 18 0.55 -4.76 -7.69
N PHE A 19 -0.30 -4.78 -6.65
CA PHE A 19 -1.57 -4.05 -6.63
C PHE A 19 -1.42 -2.61 -6.12
N ILE A 20 -0.32 -2.25 -5.45
CA ILE A 20 -0.06 -0.88 -4.97
C ILE A 20 -0.24 0.17 -6.08
N PRO A 21 0.38 0.05 -7.26
CA PRO A 21 0.22 1.03 -8.33
C PRO A 21 -1.20 1.07 -8.90
N LEU A 22 -1.96 -0.03 -8.82
CA LEU A 22 -3.36 -0.05 -9.23
C LEU A 22 -4.22 0.78 -8.28
N TRP A 23 -4.03 0.63 -6.97
CA TRP A 23 -4.74 1.40 -5.96
C TRP A 23 -4.37 2.88 -5.98
N GLN A 24 -3.09 3.22 -6.16
CA GLN A 24 -2.63 4.62 -6.28
C GLN A 24 -3.22 5.33 -7.52
N LYS A 25 -3.42 4.62 -8.62
CA LYS A 25 -4.03 5.15 -9.86
C LYS A 25 -5.56 5.15 -9.84
N HIS A 26 -6.18 4.52 -8.84
CA HIS A 26 -7.62 4.34 -8.82
C HIS A 26 -8.35 5.68 -8.52
N PRO A 27 -9.40 6.04 -9.28
CA PRO A 27 -10.09 7.32 -9.08
C PRO A 27 -10.81 7.41 -7.72
N HIS A 28 -11.16 6.26 -7.12
CA HIS A 28 -11.96 6.16 -5.90
C HIS A 28 -11.23 5.54 -4.72
N ALA A 29 -9.94 5.25 -4.85
CA ALA A 29 -9.15 4.63 -3.77
C ALA A 29 -7.74 5.21 -3.75
N ASP A 30 -7.06 5.03 -2.62
CA ASP A 30 -5.65 5.36 -2.44
C ASP A 30 -4.96 4.28 -1.61
N CYS A 31 -3.71 3.98 -1.95
CA CYS A 31 -2.91 3.01 -1.18
C CYS A 31 -2.30 3.73 0.02
N TYR A 32 -2.99 3.66 1.15
CA TYR A 32 -2.63 4.39 2.36
C TYR A 32 -1.54 3.68 3.16
N ALA A 33 -1.62 2.35 3.30
CA ALA A 33 -0.73 1.59 4.17
C ALA A 33 -0.31 0.22 3.60
N ILE A 34 0.82 -0.28 4.08
CA ILE A 34 1.31 -1.63 3.78
C ILE A 34 1.64 -2.37 5.07
N CYS A 35 1.44 -3.70 5.06
CA CYS A 35 1.73 -4.56 6.19
C CYS A 35 2.45 -5.84 5.76
N GLN A 36 3.57 -6.16 6.44
CA GLN A 36 4.39 -7.34 6.19
C GLN A 36 5.27 -7.64 7.40
N ARG A 37 5.37 -8.92 7.80
CA ARG A 37 6.22 -9.36 8.94
C ARG A 37 7.72 -9.10 8.74
N ASN A 38 8.19 -9.21 7.50
CA ASN A 38 9.60 -8.99 7.18
C ASN A 38 9.85 -7.49 6.95
N GLU A 39 10.49 -6.86 7.93
CA GLU A 39 10.83 -5.43 7.91
C GLU A 39 11.61 -5.00 6.67
N LYS A 40 12.60 -5.81 6.24
CA LYS A 40 13.40 -5.49 5.06
C LYS A 40 12.50 -5.37 3.83
N LYS A 41 11.64 -6.37 3.58
CA LYS A 41 10.69 -6.33 2.46
C LYS A 41 9.65 -5.22 2.62
N LEU A 42 9.20 -4.96 3.84
CA LEU A 42 8.27 -3.86 4.15
C LEU A 42 8.86 -2.51 3.73
N ASN A 43 10.11 -2.25 4.09
CA ASN A 43 10.80 -1.03 3.75
C ASN A 43 11.15 -0.96 2.26
N ASP A 44 11.70 -2.03 1.67
CA ASP A 44 12.01 -2.09 0.23
C ASP A 44 10.76 -1.75 -0.62
N VAL A 45 9.61 -2.34 -0.29
CA VAL A 45 8.33 -2.08 -0.99
C VAL A 45 7.80 -0.68 -0.68
N GLY A 46 7.84 -0.26 0.58
CA GLY A 46 7.37 1.06 0.98
C GLY A 46 8.16 2.20 0.34
N ASP A 47 9.47 2.04 0.20
CA ASP A 47 10.36 3.02 -0.43
C ASP A 47 10.17 3.02 -1.94
N TYR A 48 10.03 1.84 -2.57
CA TYR A 48 9.80 1.73 -4.01
C TYR A 48 8.49 2.35 -4.47
N PHE A 49 7.39 2.12 -3.74
CA PHE A 49 6.06 2.65 -4.09
C PHE A 49 5.69 3.97 -3.38
N GLY A 50 6.54 4.48 -2.48
CA GLY A 50 6.28 5.73 -1.76
C GLY A 50 5.17 5.64 -0.71
N VAL A 51 5.01 4.48 -0.05
CA VAL A 51 4.03 4.28 1.03
C VAL A 51 4.68 4.51 2.40
N ASN A 52 4.21 5.52 3.12
CA ASN A 52 4.76 5.94 4.41
C ASN A 52 4.21 5.15 5.60
N VAL A 53 2.95 4.71 5.54
CA VAL A 53 2.32 4.00 6.66
C VAL A 53 2.62 2.51 6.54
N ARG A 54 3.43 2.01 7.46
CA ARG A 54 3.98 0.65 7.44
C ARG A 54 3.69 -0.05 8.76
N TYR A 55 3.14 -1.27 8.69
CA TYR A 55 2.88 -2.12 9.84
C TYR A 55 3.66 -3.43 9.73
N GLN A 56 4.18 -3.94 10.84
CA GLN A 56 5.05 -5.12 10.88
C GLN A 56 4.55 -6.21 11.84
N ASP A 57 3.28 -6.16 12.23
CA ASP A 57 2.65 -7.17 13.10
C ASP A 57 2.56 -8.57 12.44
#